data_AF-A0A5N6N685-F1
#
_entry.id   AF-A0A5N6N685-F1
#
_cell.length_a   1.000
_cell.length_b   1.000
_cell.length_c   1.000
_cell.angle_alpha   90.00
_cell.angle_beta   90.00
_cell.angle_gamma   90.00
#
_symmetry.space_group_name_H-M   'P 1'
#
loop_
_entity.id
_entity.type
_entity.pdbx_description
1 polymer ?
#
loop_
_entity_poly.entity_id
_entity_poly.type
_entity_poly.pdbx_seq_one_letter_code
_entity_poly.pdbx_strand_id
1 'polypeptide(L)'
;MTRRIEPEDDTIHYGEETHVQQRRNNRYWQWFPDLIRSWVWEERVPPPPTANTANSLWTLPALGYPLEQAFAAFVASMEREIRNMREVAGMITELLENNNWLTQTWDNLTEELVRTNEEQENLVETIWMMRGTILELIARLETVELRVAVAEARAEEANARAGGPRYELCWTKLVGPIDYMINVCIGLKQETWARNVAEK
;
A
#
# COMPACT_ATOMS: atom_id res chain seq x y z
N MET A 1 -63.40 37.24 -11.30
CA MET A 1 -63.95 36.32 -12.33
C MET A 1 -64.09 34.94 -11.69
N THR A 2 -65.28 34.61 -11.24
CA THR A 2 -65.63 33.36 -10.56
C THR A 2 -65.97 32.29 -11.61
N ARG A 3 -65.19 31.21 -11.69
CA ARG A 3 -65.55 30.03 -12.52
C ARG A 3 -66.42 29.10 -11.69
N ARG A 4 -67.64 28.89 -12.17
CA ARG A 4 -68.60 27.88 -11.72
C ARG A 4 -68.11 26.53 -12.27
N ILE A 5 -67.92 25.55 -11.40
CA ILE A 5 -67.62 24.16 -11.79
C ILE A 5 -68.97 23.46 -11.86
N GLU A 6 -69.32 22.94 -13.04
CA GLU A 6 -70.45 22.02 -13.20
C GLU A 6 -70.00 20.61 -12.77
N PRO A 7 -70.88 19.81 -12.14
CA PRO A 7 -70.53 18.45 -11.73
C PRO A 7 -70.57 17.52 -12.95
N GLU A 8 -69.44 16.88 -13.26
CA GLU A 8 -69.39 15.77 -14.21
C GLU A 8 -70.13 14.54 -13.63
N ASP A 9 -70.90 13.91 -14.51
CA ASP A 9 -71.77 12.76 -14.27
C ASP A 9 -70.94 11.47 -14.18
N ASP A 10 -70.54 11.09 -12.96
CA ASP A 10 -69.82 9.85 -12.65
C ASP A 10 -70.75 8.63 -12.58
N THR A 11 -71.51 8.39 -13.65
CA THR A 11 -72.30 7.15 -13.77
C THR A 11 -71.43 6.04 -14.41
N ILE A 12 -70.70 5.28 -13.58
CA ILE A 12 -69.95 4.10 -14.01
C ILE A 12 -70.93 2.96 -14.33
N HIS A 13 -71.08 2.65 -15.62
CA HIS A 13 -71.82 1.47 -16.10
C HIS A 13 -71.08 0.17 -15.71
N TYR A 14 -71.60 -0.56 -14.72
CA TYR A 14 -71.21 -1.95 -14.47
C TYR A 14 -71.91 -2.86 -15.47
N GLY A 15 -71.26 -3.10 -16.60
CA GLY A 15 -71.81 -3.95 -17.64
C GLY A 15 -70.74 -4.48 -18.57
N GLU A 16 -69.82 -5.30 -18.05
CA GLU A 16 -69.15 -6.34 -18.83
C GLU A 16 -68.42 -7.28 -17.85
N GLU A 17 -69.04 -8.44 -17.62
CA GLU A 17 -68.41 -9.59 -16.99
C GLU A 17 -67.17 -9.96 -17.82
N THR A 18 -66.01 -9.50 -17.38
CA THR A 18 -64.75 -10.01 -17.88
C THR A 18 -64.61 -11.44 -17.39
N HIS A 19 -64.97 -12.40 -18.26
CA HIS A 19 -64.40 -13.72 -18.21
C HIS A 19 -62.89 -13.58 -18.42
N VAL A 20 -62.17 -13.25 -17.34
CA VAL A 20 -60.71 -13.20 -17.31
C VAL A 20 -60.23 -14.59 -17.69
N GLN A 21 -59.69 -14.67 -18.89
CA GLN A 21 -59.18 -15.87 -19.50
C GLN A 21 -57.98 -16.37 -18.68
N GLN A 22 -58.28 -17.19 -17.69
CA GLN A 22 -57.35 -17.81 -16.73
C GLN A 22 -56.53 -18.91 -17.43
N ARG A 23 -55.88 -18.60 -18.55
CA ARG A 23 -55.15 -19.57 -19.37
C ARG A 23 -54.12 -18.87 -20.26
N ARG A 24 -53.07 -18.27 -19.66
CA ARG A 24 -51.79 -18.03 -20.37
C ARG A 24 -50.59 -17.57 -19.52
N ASN A 25 -50.72 -17.37 -18.20
CA ASN A 25 -49.59 -16.97 -17.34
C ASN A 25 -48.93 -18.09 -16.52
N ASN A 26 -49.40 -19.34 -16.64
CA ASN A 26 -48.88 -20.47 -15.84
C ASN A 26 -47.42 -20.88 -16.15
N ARG A 27 -46.78 -20.35 -17.21
CA ARG A 27 -45.37 -20.66 -17.54
C ARG A 27 -44.35 -19.89 -16.71
N TYR A 28 -44.70 -18.68 -16.24
CA TYR A 28 -43.76 -17.81 -15.51
C TYR A 28 -43.45 -18.28 -14.08
N TRP A 29 -44.29 -19.16 -13.52
CA TRP A 29 -44.18 -19.62 -12.14
C TRP A 29 -43.83 -21.11 -12.00
N GLN A 30 -43.46 -21.79 -13.11
CA GLN A 30 -43.09 -23.21 -13.04
C GLN A 30 -41.80 -23.47 -12.26
N TRP A 31 -40.91 -22.47 -12.15
CA TRP A 31 -39.68 -22.58 -11.35
C TRP A 31 -39.96 -22.67 -9.84
N PHE A 32 -41.07 -22.11 -9.36
CA PHE A 32 -41.35 -22.01 -7.93
C PHE A 32 -41.63 -23.39 -7.30
N PRO A 33 -42.46 -24.27 -7.90
CA PRO A 33 -42.59 -25.64 -7.43
C PRO A 33 -41.28 -26.43 -7.41
N ASP A 34 -40.43 -26.27 -8.41
CA ASP A 34 -39.14 -26.98 -8.49
C ASP A 34 -38.15 -26.47 -7.43
N LEU A 35 -38.16 -25.17 -7.14
CA LEU A 35 -37.36 -24.58 -6.07
C LEU A 35 -37.77 -25.08 -4.68
N ILE A 36 -39.07 -25.18 -4.40
CA ILE A 36 -39.52 -25.74 -3.11
C ILE A 36 -39.15 -27.23 -3.00
N ARG A 37 -39.23 -27.99 -4.10
CA ARG A 37 -38.78 -29.40 -4.11
C ARG A 37 -37.29 -29.52 -3.80
N SER A 38 -36.45 -28.64 -4.37
CA SER A 38 -35.02 -28.66 -4.07
C SER A 38 -34.75 -28.32 -2.61
N TRP A 39 -35.43 -27.33 -2.04
CA TRP A 39 -35.30 -27.01 -0.61
C TRP A 39 -35.72 -28.14 0.31
N VAL A 40 -36.86 -28.78 0.06
CA VAL A 40 -37.32 -29.92 0.86
C VAL A 40 -36.27 -31.05 0.85
N TRP A 41 -35.64 -31.28 -0.31
CA TRP A 41 -34.59 -32.28 -0.47
C TRP A 41 -33.27 -31.90 0.21
N GLU A 42 -32.79 -30.67 -0.03
CA GLU A 42 -31.53 -30.14 0.49
C GLU A 42 -31.54 -29.98 2.02
N GLU A 43 -32.61 -29.38 2.56
CA GLU A 43 -32.77 -29.14 4.00
C GLU A 43 -33.27 -30.38 4.76
N ARG A 44 -33.57 -31.47 4.04
CA ARG A 44 -34.03 -32.75 4.61
C ARG A 44 -35.20 -32.60 5.57
N VAL A 45 -36.17 -31.75 5.21
CA VAL A 45 -37.29 -31.41 6.10
C VAL A 45 -38.20 -32.63 6.28
N PRO A 46 -38.39 -33.13 7.51
CA PRO A 46 -39.21 -34.30 7.75
C PRO A 46 -40.69 -33.99 7.47
N PRO A 47 -41.48 -34.99 7.04
CA PRO A 47 -42.92 -34.83 6.90
C PRO A 47 -43.55 -34.53 8.27
N PRO A 48 -44.61 -33.71 8.32
CA PRO A 48 -45.29 -33.37 9.55
C PRO A 48 -45.80 -34.63 10.26
N PRO A 49 -45.78 -34.68 11.61
CA PRO A 49 -46.30 -35.81 12.36
C PRO A 49 -47.77 -36.06 11.99
N THR A 50 -48.07 -37.25 11.48
CA THR A 50 -49.43 -37.64 11.09
C THR A 50 -50.38 -37.54 12.27
N ALA A 51 -51.25 -36.52 12.27
CA ALA A 51 -52.43 -36.52 13.12
C ALA A 51 -53.46 -37.48 12.50
N ASN A 52 -53.69 -38.60 13.18
CA ASN A 52 -54.74 -39.58 12.87
C ASN A 52 -56.13 -38.92 12.92
N THR A 53 -56.57 -38.14 11.94
CA THR A 53 -57.99 -37.82 11.74
C THR A 53 -58.19 -37.25 10.34
N ALA A 54 -59.02 -37.93 9.54
CA ALA A 54 -59.88 -37.56 8.40
C ALA A 54 -59.97 -36.13 7.80
N ASN A 55 -59.04 -35.22 8.04
CA ASN A 55 -58.95 -33.92 7.40
C ASN A 55 -57.75 -33.99 6.48
N SER A 56 -57.99 -34.04 5.17
CA SER A 56 -56.91 -33.93 4.19
C SER A 56 -56.11 -32.68 4.51
N LEU A 57 -54.89 -32.87 5.03
CA LEU A 57 -53.88 -31.81 5.07
C LEU A 57 -53.88 -31.17 3.68
N TRP A 58 -53.98 -29.84 3.61
CA TRP A 58 -53.98 -29.10 2.36
C TRP A 58 -52.66 -29.35 1.65
N THR A 59 -52.60 -30.43 0.87
CA THR A 59 -51.47 -30.74 0.00
C THR A 59 -51.57 -29.81 -1.17
N LEU A 60 -50.52 -29.04 -1.43
CA LEU A 60 -50.44 -28.22 -2.63
C LEU A 60 -50.38 -29.19 -3.83
N PRO A 61 -51.44 -29.27 -4.67
CA PRO A 61 -51.53 -30.32 -5.69
C PRO A 61 -50.37 -30.29 -6.70
N ALA A 62 -49.78 -29.10 -6.91
CA ALA A 62 -48.62 -28.91 -7.77
C ALA A 62 -47.29 -29.37 -7.15
N LEU A 63 -47.19 -29.38 -5.82
CA LEU A 63 -45.95 -29.63 -5.08
C LEU A 63 -45.84 -31.06 -4.56
N GLY A 64 -46.97 -31.72 -4.30
CA GLY A 64 -46.98 -33.09 -3.75
C GLY A 64 -46.56 -33.18 -2.27
N TYR A 65 -46.39 -32.03 -1.60
CA TYR A 65 -46.03 -31.93 -0.19
C TYR A 65 -47.14 -31.25 0.62
N PRO A 66 -47.26 -31.55 1.93
CA PRO A 66 -48.03 -30.73 2.86
C PRO A 66 -47.51 -29.28 2.86
N LEU A 67 -48.43 -28.32 2.93
CA LEU A 67 -48.08 -26.89 3.01
C LEU A 67 -47.07 -26.59 4.13
N GLU A 68 -47.24 -27.24 5.29
CA GLU A 68 -46.35 -27.10 6.46
C GLU A 68 -44.92 -27.53 6.16
N GLN A 69 -44.73 -28.64 5.43
CA GLN A 69 -43.41 -29.14 5.06
C GLN A 69 -42.72 -28.21 4.05
N ALA A 70 -43.47 -27.70 3.07
CA ALA A 70 -42.95 -26.73 2.11
C ALA A 70 -42.54 -25.41 2.77
N PHE A 71 -43.34 -24.93 3.73
CA PHE A 71 -43.03 -23.73 4.50
C PHE A 71 -41.79 -23.93 5.39
N ALA A 72 -41.68 -25.06 6.07
CA ALA A 72 -40.51 -25.38 6.88
C ALA A 72 -39.22 -25.47 6.03
N ALA A 73 -39.29 -26.04 4.82
CA ALA A 73 -38.15 -26.07 3.89
C ALA A 73 -37.74 -24.68 3.41
N PHE A 74 -38.71 -23.80 3.12
CA PHE A 74 -38.42 -22.41 2.80
C PHE A 74 -37.71 -21.70 3.96
N VAL A 75 -38.21 -21.81 5.18
CA VAL A 75 -37.59 -21.18 6.36
C VAL A 75 -36.18 -21.72 6.58
N ALA A 76 -35.98 -23.04 6.56
CA ALA A 76 -34.66 -23.66 6.72
C ALA A 76 -33.67 -23.20 5.64
N SER A 77 -34.11 -23.15 4.38
CA SER A 77 -33.26 -22.64 3.28
C SER A 77 -32.88 -21.17 3.48
N MET A 78 -33.81 -20.33 3.94
CA MET A 78 -33.53 -18.93 4.20
C MET A 78 -32.57 -18.75 5.38
N GLU A 79 -32.73 -19.54 6.45
CA GLU A 79 -31.80 -19.54 7.59
C GLU A 79 -30.39 -19.98 7.18
N ARG A 80 -30.27 -21.02 6.36
CA ARG A 80 -29.00 -21.45 5.78
C ARG A 80 -28.38 -20.33 4.95
N GLU A 81 -29.16 -19.68 4.10
CA GLU A 81 -28.66 -18.60 3.24
C GLU A 81 -28.21 -17.38 4.05
N ILE A 82 -28.96 -16.98 5.07
CA ILE A 82 -28.58 -15.91 5.99
C ILE A 82 -27.26 -16.24 6.70
N ARG A 83 -27.09 -17.50 7.15
CA ARG A 83 -25.83 -17.95 7.76
C ARG A 83 -24.67 -17.88 6.77
N ASN A 84 -24.85 -18.40 5.56
CA ASN A 84 -23.84 -18.35 4.50
C ASN A 84 -23.45 -16.90 4.17
N MET A 85 -24.43 -16.00 4.04
CA MET A 85 -24.18 -14.58 3.79
C MET A 85 -23.41 -13.93 4.95
N ARG A 86 -23.70 -14.30 6.19
CA ARG A 86 -22.95 -13.81 7.37
C ARG A 86 -21.49 -14.29 7.35
N GLU A 87 -21.25 -15.54 6.97
CA GLU A 87 -19.89 -16.09 6.83
C GLU A 87 -19.11 -15.34 5.73
N VAL A 88 -19.74 -15.13 4.56
CA VAL A 88 -19.14 -14.35 3.46
C VAL A 88 -18.88 -12.91 3.88
N ALA A 89 -19.81 -12.27 4.58
CA ALA A 89 -19.61 -10.92 5.11
C ALA A 89 -18.41 -10.87 6.07
N GLY A 90 -18.25 -11.88 6.93
CA GLY A 90 -17.09 -12.01 7.81
C GLY A 90 -15.76 -12.11 7.05
N MET A 91 -15.71 -12.95 6.01
CA MET A 91 -14.53 -13.05 5.15
C MET A 91 -14.21 -11.73 4.43
N ILE A 92 -15.24 -10.99 3.98
CA ILE A 92 -15.05 -9.67 3.36
C ILE A 92 -14.49 -8.67 4.37
N THR A 93 -14.99 -8.66 5.62
CA THR A 93 -14.46 -7.78 6.65
C THR A 93 -13.00 -8.08 6.98
N GLU A 94 -12.63 -9.36 7.12
CA GLU A 94 -11.23 -9.76 7.33
C GLU A 94 -10.33 -9.36 6.15
N LEU A 95 -10.83 -9.51 4.91
CA LEU A 95 -10.10 -9.10 3.71
C LEU A 95 -9.87 -7.58 3.69
N LEU A 96 -10.88 -6.79 4.08
CA LEU A 96 -10.77 -5.33 4.17
C LEU A 96 -9.77 -4.90 5.26
N GLU A 97 -9.78 -5.55 6.42
CA GLU A 97 -8.81 -5.29 7.49
C GLU A 97 -7.38 -5.58 7.03
N ASN A 98 -7.16 -6.73 6.38
CA ASN A 98 -5.86 -7.10 5.82
C ASN A 98 -5.42 -6.12 4.73
N ASN A 99 -6.32 -5.70 3.85
CA ASN A 99 -6.00 -4.72 2.81
C ASN A 99 -5.63 -3.35 3.40
N ASN A 100 -6.33 -2.93 4.45
CA ASN A 100 -6.03 -1.70 5.17
C ASN A 100 -4.65 -1.77 5.85
N TRP A 101 -4.32 -2.90 6.49
CA TRP A 101 -3.00 -3.12 7.07
C TRP A 101 -1.88 -3.10 6.02
N LEU A 102 -2.10 -3.74 4.86
CA LEU A 102 -1.15 -3.70 3.75
C LEU A 102 -0.94 -2.29 3.23
N THR A 103 -2.01 -1.51 3.11
CA THR A 103 -1.95 -0.09 2.69
C THR A 103 -1.11 0.73 3.68
N GLN A 104 -1.34 0.58 4.99
CA GLN A 104 -0.55 1.28 6.00
C GLN A 104 0.94 0.89 5.96
N THR A 105 1.22 -0.40 5.75
CA THR A 105 2.60 -0.90 5.63
C THR A 105 3.28 -0.35 4.39
N TRP A 106 2.56 -0.30 3.26
CA TRP A 106 3.03 0.29 2.02
C TRP A 106 3.36 1.78 2.18
N ASP A 107 2.49 2.54 2.85
CA ASP A 107 2.70 3.95 3.11
C ASP A 107 3.95 4.18 3.97
N ASN A 108 4.11 3.40 5.05
CA ASN A 108 5.30 3.48 5.91
C ASN A 108 6.60 3.15 5.14
N LEU A 109 6.60 2.10 4.32
CA LEU A 109 7.76 1.74 3.50
C LEU A 109 8.07 2.82 2.45
N THR A 110 7.03 3.45 1.89
CA THR A 110 7.20 4.55 0.94
C THR A 110 7.83 5.75 1.62
N GLU A 111 7.40 6.09 2.84
CA GLU A 111 7.99 7.18 3.62
C GLU A 111 9.46 6.90 4.00
N GLU A 112 9.79 5.67 4.40
CA GLU A 112 11.18 5.28 4.65
C GLU A 112 12.04 5.36 3.38
N LEU A 113 11.50 4.98 2.22
CA LEU A 113 12.19 5.11 0.94
C LEU A 113 12.50 6.58 0.60
N VAL A 114 11.53 7.47 0.83
CA VAL A 114 11.74 8.92 0.61
C VAL A 114 12.84 9.45 1.54
N ARG A 115 12.78 9.12 2.83
CA ARG A 115 13.78 9.56 3.82
C ARG A 115 15.19 9.08 3.47
N THR A 116 15.32 7.81 3.11
CA THR A 116 16.62 7.24 2.71
C THR A 116 17.14 7.84 1.41
N ASN A 117 16.27 8.19 0.47
CA ASN A 117 16.66 8.91 -0.74
C ASN A 117 17.18 10.33 -0.43
N GLU A 118 16.50 11.07 0.46
CA GLU A 118 16.96 12.39 0.93
C GLU A 118 18.33 12.30 1.62
N GLU A 119 18.55 11.27 2.46
CA GLU A 119 19.86 11.03 3.08
C GLU A 119 20.95 10.74 2.03
N GLN A 120 20.63 9.95 0.99
CA GLN A 120 21.56 9.69 -0.11
C GLN A 120 21.89 10.95 -0.90
N GLU A 121 20.90 11.79 -1.21
CA GLU A 121 21.10 13.06 -1.91
C GLU A 121 22.03 13.99 -1.10
N ASN A 122 21.81 14.11 0.21
CA ASN A 122 22.67 14.89 1.10
C ASN A 122 24.12 14.37 1.14
N LEU A 123 24.29 13.04 1.15
CA LEU A 123 25.63 12.43 1.08
C LEU A 123 26.31 12.71 -0.26
N VAL A 124 25.58 12.61 -1.37
CA VAL A 124 26.10 12.91 -2.71
C VAL A 124 26.54 14.37 -2.80
N GLU A 125 25.74 15.30 -2.29
CA GLU A 125 26.10 16.73 -2.25
C GLU A 125 27.36 16.96 -1.41
N THR A 126 27.45 16.33 -0.23
CA THR A 126 28.63 16.40 0.63
C THR A 126 29.88 15.87 -0.07
N ILE A 127 29.79 14.73 -0.76
CA ILE A 127 30.88 14.16 -1.55
C ILE A 127 31.30 15.10 -2.67
N TRP A 128 30.35 15.72 -3.35
CA TRP A 128 30.64 16.68 -4.42
C TRP A 128 31.39 17.91 -3.90
N MET A 129 30.96 18.46 -2.77
CA MET A 129 31.65 19.57 -2.09
C MET A 129 33.06 19.17 -1.65
N MET A 130 33.22 18.00 -1.02
CA MET A 130 34.54 17.48 -0.66
C MET A 130 35.45 17.32 -1.87
N ARG A 131 34.93 16.78 -2.98
CA ARG A 131 35.68 16.65 -4.23
C ARG A 131 36.16 18.01 -4.74
N GLY A 132 35.32 19.05 -4.68
CA GLY A 132 35.72 20.42 -5.03
C GLY A 132 36.89 20.93 -4.18
N THR A 133 36.79 20.79 -2.86
CA THR A 133 37.87 21.20 -1.94
C THR A 133 39.18 20.44 -2.16
N ILE A 134 39.12 19.14 -2.45
CA ILE A 134 40.30 18.33 -2.77
C ILE A 134 40.98 18.85 -4.04
N LEU A 135 40.21 19.14 -5.09
CA LEU A 135 40.77 19.67 -6.34
C LEU A 135 41.44 21.03 -6.13
N GLU A 136 40.84 21.90 -5.30
CA GLU A 136 41.47 23.18 -4.94
C GLU A 136 42.80 22.97 -4.19
N LEU A 137 42.84 22.04 -3.23
CA LEU A 137 44.05 21.73 -2.48
C LEU A 137 45.15 21.16 -3.38
N ILE A 138 44.82 20.31 -4.35
CA ILE A 138 45.78 19.78 -5.33
C ILE A 138 46.40 20.91 -6.14
N ALA A 139 45.59 21.82 -6.71
CA ALA A 139 46.09 22.94 -7.49
C ALA A 139 47.01 23.87 -6.68
N ARG A 140 46.69 24.07 -5.39
CA ARG A 140 47.53 24.84 -4.47
C ARG A 140 48.84 24.12 -4.18
N LEU A 141 48.83 22.80 -4.01
CA LEU A 141 50.04 22.01 -3.78
C LEU A 141 50.99 22.08 -4.97
N GLU A 142 50.49 21.87 -6.19
CA GLU A 142 51.26 22.00 -7.43
C GLU A 142 51.92 23.40 -7.53
N THR A 143 51.19 24.44 -7.16
CA THR A 143 51.71 25.82 -7.13
C THR A 143 52.84 25.99 -6.10
N VAL A 144 52.72 25.37 -4.92
CA VAL A 144 53.75 25.43 -3.88
C VAL A 144 54.98 24.64 -4.30
N GLU A 145 54.83 23.45 -4.88
CA GLU A 145 55.94 22.64 -5.42
C GLU A 145 56.76 23.44 -6.44
N LEU A 146 56.09 24.12 -7.39
CA LEU A 146 56.76 25.00 -8.34
C LEU A 146 57.52 26.14 -7.65
N ARG A 147 56.93 26.76 -6.61
CA ARG A 147 57.60 27.84 -5.86
C ARG A 147 58.81 27.35 -5.08
N VAL A 148 58.75 26.15 -4.51
CA VAL A 148 59.87 25.51 -3.80
C VAL A 148 61.01 25.22 -4.79
N ALA A 149 60.72 24.60 -5.93
CA ALA A 149 61.71 24.34 -6.98
C ALA A 149 62.42 25.63 -7.45
N VAL A 150 61.67 26.73 -7.62
CA VAL A 150 62.26 28.04 -7.96
C VAL A 150 63.15 28.59 -6.83
N ALA A 151 62.74 28.42 -5.57
CA ALA A 151 63.53 28.86 -4.43
C ALA A 151 64.81 28.04 -4.25
N GLU A 152 64.75 26.73 -4.48
CA GLU A 152 65.89 25.82 -4.50
C GLU A 152 66.90 26.23 -5.58
N ALA A 153 66.46 26.42 -6.82
CA ALA A 153 67.33 26.86 -7.92
C ALA A 153 68.02 28.20 -7.63
N ARG A 154 67.27 29.16 -7.05
CA ARG A 154 67.84 30.46 -6.64
C ARG A 154 68.83 30.32 -5.48
N ALA A 155 68.57 29.41 -4.55
CA ALA A 155 69.51 29.11 -3.49
C ALA A 155 70.80 28.55 -4.10
N GLU A 156 70.73 27.51 -4.92
CA GLU A 156 71.89 26.91 -5.62
C GLU A 156 72.70 27.95 -6.42
N GLU A 157 72.05 28.88 -7.10
CA GLU A 157 72.76 29.95 -7.81
C GLU A 157 73.49 30.91 -6.85
N ALA A 158 72.83 31.35 -5.78
CA ALA A 158 73.46 32.18 -4.75
C ALA A 158 74.62 31.44 -4.07
N ASN A 159 74.49 30.11 -3.97
CA ASN A 159 75.50 29.24 -3.40
C ASN A 159 76.76 29.18 -4.27
N ALA A 160 76.58 28.95 -5.57
CA ALA A 160 77.68 28.95 -6.54
C ALA A 160 78.45 30.29 -6.55
N ARG A 161 77.74 31.42 -6.39
CA ARG A 161 78.37 32.76 -6.31
C ARG A 161 79.14 33.02 -5.01
N ALA A 162 78.79 32.35 -3.91
CA ALA A 162 79.37 32.59 -2.59
C ALA A 162 80.62 31.74 -2.27
N GLY A 163 80.97 30.76 -3.11
CA GLY A 163 82.24 30.02 -3.02
C GLY A 163 82.35 28.94 -1.93
N GLY A 164 81.25 28.34 -1.47
CA GLY A 164 81.29 27.16 -0.55
C GLY A 164 80.07 27.03 0.38
N PRO A 165 79.77 25.83 0.93
CA PRO A 165 78.43 25.46 1.38
C PRO A 165 78.04 26.12 2.71
N ARG A 166 77.26 27.20 2.65
CA ARG A 166 76.73 27.91 3.83
C ARG A 166 75.27 27.58 4.16
N TYR A 167 74.63 26.70 3.38
CA TYR A 167 73.16 26.63 3.23
C TYR A 167 72.58 25.23 3.49
N GLU A 168 73.40 24.17 3.53
CA GLU A 168 72.97 22.83 4.00
C GLU A 168 72.46 22.87 5.45
N LEU A 169 72.96 23.80 6.27
CA LEU A 169 72.52 24.03 7.65
C LEU A 169 71.16 24.74 7.76
N CYS A 170 70.66 25.36 6.70
CA CYS A 170 69.40 26.10 6.72
C CYS A 170 68.22 25.24 6.24
N TRP A 171 68.44 24.42 5.20
CA TRP A 171 67.42 23.50 4.66
C TRP A 171 66.99 22.42 5.66
N THR A 172 67.94 21.79 6.35
CA THR A 172 67.66 20.79 7.40
C THR A 172 66.90 21.37 8.60
N LYS A 173 67.08 22.67 8.89
CA LYS A 173 66.36 23.37 9.97
C LYS A 173 64.95 23.83 9.60
N LEU A 174 64.63 23.98 8.31
CA LEU A 174 63.35 24.49 7.84
C LEU A 174 62.40 23.40 7.31
N VAL A 175 62.92 22.38 6.63
CA VAL A 175 62.08 21.35 5.99
C VAL A 175 61.72 20.21 6.94
N GLY A 176 62.65 19.79 7.81
CA GLY A 176 62.38 18.74 8.81
C GLY A 176 61.15 19.01 9.69
N PRO A 177 60.94 20.23 10.20
CA PRO A 177 59.73 20.59 10.94
C PRO A 177 58.44 20.56 10.10
N ILE A 178 58.51 20.87 8.81
CA ILE A 178 57.33 20.91 7.92
C ILE A 178 56.87 19.49 7.58
N ASP A 179 57.79 18.59 7.22
CA ASP A 179 57.46 17.18 6.99
C ASP A 179 56.95 16.49 8.26
N TYR A 180 57.49 16.85 9.42
CA TYR A 180 56.98 16.37 10.70
C TYR A 180 55.55 16.86 10.96
N MET A 181 55.25 18.15 10.72
CA MET A 181 53.91 18.69 10.91
C MET A 181 52.89 18.09 9.93
N ILE A 182 53.25 17.89 8.66
CA ILE A 182 52.37 17.27 7.67
C ILE A 182 52.01 15.84 8.09
N ASN A 183 53.00 15.04 8.51
CA ASN A 183 52.76 13.67 8.96
C ASN A 183 51.92 13.59 10.25
N VAL A 184 52.15 14.49 11.22
CA VAL A 184 51.34 14.57 12.44
C VAL A 184 49.89 14.97 12.12
N CYS A 185 49.68 15.93 11.20
CA CYS A 185 48.34 16.34 10.81
C CYS A 185 47.58 15.25 10.03
N ILE A 186 48.27 14.46 9.18
CA ILE A 186 47.67 13.32 8.48
C ILE A 186 47.28 12.23 9.48
N GLY A 187 48.16 11.88 10.42
CA GLY A 187 47.90 10.87 11.46
C GLY A 187 46.72 11.23 12.35
N LEU A 188 46.66 12.46 12.86
CA LEU A 188 45.56 12.93 13.70
C LEU A 188 44.21 12.92 12.98
N LYS A 189 44.20 13.17 11.67
CA LYS A 189 42.98 13.18 10.84
C LYS A 189 42.48 11.76 10.53
N GLN A 190 43.39 10.80 10.37
CA GLN A 190 43.03 9.38 10.21
C GLN A 190 42.48 8.79 11.51
N GLU A 191 43.08 9.12 12.66
CA GLU A 191 42.59 8.65 13.97
C GLU A 191 41.20 9.20 14.32
N THR A 192 40.92 10.46 14.01
CA THR A 192 39.59 11.06 14.23
C THR A 192 38.55 10.47 13.30
N TRP A 193 38.90 10.19 12.04
CA TRP A 193 38.00 9.50 11.11
C TRP A 193 37.69 8.06 11.56
N ALA A 194 38.70 7.29 11.98
CA ALA A 194 38.51 5.93 12.48
C ALA A 194 37.65 5.87 13.74
N ARG A 195 37.78 6.85 14.64
CA ARG A 195 36.98 6.94 15.87
C ARG A 195 35.50 7.24 15.58
N ASN A 196 35.24 8.16 14.66
CA ASN A 196 33.87 8.53 14.26
C ASN A 196 33.16 7.42 13.45
N VAL A 197 33.92 6.54 12.78
CA VAL A 197 33.37 5.37 12.08
C VAL A 197 33.07 4.22 13.04
N ALA A 198 33.80 4.09 14.15
CA ALA A 198 33.58 3.04 15.16
C ALA A 198 32.44 3.34 16.16
N GLU A 199 32.03 4.59 16.28
CA GLU A 199 30.92 5.04 17.16
C GLU A 199 29.55 5.07 16.46
N LYS A 200 29.48 4.72 15.17
CA LYS A 200 28.24 4.52 14.41
C LYS A 200 27.94 3.04 14.26
#